data_AF-A0A562NLP6-F1
#
_entry.id   AF-A0A562NLP6-F1
#
_cell.length_a   1.000
_cell.length_b   1.000
_cell.length_c   1.000
_cell.angle_alpha   90.00
_cell.angle_beta   90.00
_cell.angle_gamma   90.00
#
_symmetry.space_group_name_H-M   'P 1'
#
loop_
_entity.id
_entity.type
_entity.pdbx_description
1 polymer ?
#
loop_
_entity_poly.entity_id
_entity_poly.type
_entity_poly.pdbx_seq_one_letter_code
_entity_poly.pdbx_strand_id
1 'polypeptide(L)'
;MPTGFCYLAVILDACSRKVVGYALSRRLDTPLALAALRSALTSRRPSSGCIHHTDRGCQYASETYRRALEAAGLRGSMSAIGNPYHNAQAESFMKTLKVEDVYVAGYDSFADVAERLPRFIEEIYNSKRLHSALGYRTPEEFEIQLAQKAA
;
A
#
# COMPACT_ATOMS: atom_id res chain seq x y z
N MET A 1 16.96 14.50 -5.53
CA MET A 1 17.99 13.64 -4.91
C MET A 1 19.24 13.55 -5.77
N PRO A 2 20.36 14.14 -5.34
CA PRO A 2 21.59 14.19 -6.15
C PRO A 2 22.22 12.82 -6.47
N THR A 3 21.89 11.74 -5.73
CA THR A 3 22.44 10.40 -5.97
C THR A 3 21.54 9.29 -5.43
N GLY A 4 20.48 8.91 -6.17
CA GLY A 4 19.83 7.60 -5.99
C GLY A 4 18.31 7.57 -6.11
N PHE A 5 17.79 6.35 -6.31
CA PHE A 5 16.36 6.06 -6.32
C PHE A 5 15.86 5.70 -4.92
N CYS A 6 14.64 6.14 -4.60
CA CYS A 6 13.87 5.66 -3.46
C CYS A 6 12.71 4.82 -3.97
N TYR A 7 12.59 3.59 -3.48
CA TYR A 7 11.53 2.66 -3.81
C TYR A 7 10.56 2.56 -2.65
N LEU A 8 9.28 2.53 -2.99
CA LEU A 8 8.15 2.43 -2.07
C LEU A 8 7.32 1.20 -2.46
N ALA A 9 7.09 0.31 -1.50
CA ALA A 9 6.07 -0.73 -1.59
C ALA A 9 4.89 -0.34 -0.69
N VAL A 10 3.66 -0.46 -1.19
CA VAL A 10 2.42 -0.10 -0.48
C VAL A 10 1.39 -1.21 -0.63
N ILE A 11 0.66 -1.47 0.44
CA ILE A 11 -0.47 -2.40 0.51
C ILE A 11 -1.71 -1.60 0.91
N LEU A 12 -2.75 -1.72 0.09
CA LEU A 12 -4.04 -1.08 0.29
C LEU A 12 -5.06 -2.12 0.73
N ASP A 13 -5.98 -1.72 1.61
CA ASP A 13 -7.24 -2.43 1.80
C ASP A 13 -8.15 -2.18 0.59
N ALA A 14 -8.58 -3.25 -0.07
CA ALA A 14 -9.34 -3.15 -1.31
C ALA A 14 -10.75 -2.58 -1.12
N CYS A 15 -11.32 -2.71 0.09
CA CYS A 15 -12.65 -2.25 0.45
C CYS A 15 -12.63 -0.76 0.80
N SER A 16 -11.75 -0.37 1.74
CA SER A 16 -11.70 1.01 2.27
C SER A 16 -10.75 1.93 1.53
N ARG A 17 -9.93 1.41 0.61
CA ARG A 17 -8.81 2.13 -0.03
C ARG A 17 -7.74 2.62 0.94
N LYS A 18 -7.82 2.25 2.22
CA LYS A 18 -6.85 2.66 3.23
C LYS A 18 -5.50 2.05 2.91
N VAL A 19 -4.43 2.84 3.01
CA VAL A 19 -3.08 2.30 3.06
C VAL A 19 -2.92 1.61 4.40
N VAL A 20 -2.75 0.30 4.38
CA VAL A 20 -2.61 -0.51 5.61
C VAL A 20 -1.17 -0.89 5.88
N GLY A 21 -0.29 -0.88 4.87
CA GLY A 21 1.13 -1.09 5.11
C GLY A 21 1.99 -0.54 4.00
N TYR A 22 3.20 -0.14 4.34
CA TYR A 22 4.17 0.37 3.38
C TYR A 22 5.60 0.19 3.90
N ALA A 23 6.56 0.29 2.99
CA ALA A 23 7.97 0.31 3.32
C ALA A 23 8.78 1.09 2.27
N LEU A 24 9.91 1.64 2.71
CA LEU A 24 10.85 2.39 1.88
C LEU A 24 12.20 1.68 1.81
N SER A 25 12.83 1.71 0.64
CA SER A 25 14.19 1.18 0.45
C SER A 25 14.91 1.92 -0.67
N ARG A 26 16.23 1.85 -0.67
CA ARG A 26 17.06 2.27 -1.81
C ARG A 26 17.20 1.18 -2.88
N ARG A 27 16.58 0.02 -2.67
CA ARG A 27 16.61 -1.14 -3.57
C ARG A 27 15.20 -1.67 -3.82
N LEU A 28 14.95 -2.09 -5.06
CA LEU A 28 13.70 -2.73 -5.48
C LEU A 28 13.84 -4.26 -5.40
N ASP A 29 13.65 -4.81 -4.20
CA ASP A 29 13.91 -6.22 -3.91
C ASP A 29 12.81 -6.87 -3.03
N THR A 30 12.87 -8.19 -2.87
CA THR A 30 11.93 -8.94 -2.02
C THR A 30 11.92 -8.45 -0.56
N PRO A 31 13.07 -8.09 0.06
CA PRO A 31 13.08 -7.47 1.39
C PRO A 31 12.18 -6.24 1.52
N LEU A 32 12.17 -5.33 0.54
CA LEU A 32 11.26 -4.19 0.51
C LEU A 32 9.79 -4.65 0.53
N ALA A 33 9.41 -5.57 -0.35
CA ALA A 33 8.04 -6.09 -0.40
C ALA A 33 7.63 -6.76 0.93
N LEU A 34 8.51 -7.58 1.50
CA LEU A 34 8.29 -8.23 2.79
C LEU A 34 8.15 -7.23 3.94
N ALA A 35 8.87 -6.12 3.92
CA ALA A 35 8.74 -5.06 4.92
C ALA A 35 7.35 -4.40 4.86
N ALA A 36 6.84 -4.11 3.67
CA ALA A 36 5.48 -3.60 3.50
C ALA A 36 4.43 -4.61 3.97
N LEU A 37 4.62 -5.91 3.66
CA LEU A 37 3.75 -6.98 4.14
C LEU A 37 3.72 -7.05 5.67
N ARG A 38 4.87 -7.04 6.34
CA ARG A 38 4.94 -7.04 7.81
C ARG A 38 4.27 -5.82 8.43
N SER A 39 4.44 -4.65 7.82
CA SER A 39 3.76 -3.41 8.22
C SER A 39 2.23 -3.60 8.15
N ALA A 40 1.71 -4.12 7.04
CA ALA A 40 0.28 -4.39 6.86
C ALA A 40 -0.28 -5.45 7.83
N LEU A 41 0.46 -6.53 8.09
CA LEU A 41 0.04 -7.55 9.04
C LEU A 41 -0.06 -7.00 10.46
N THR A 42 0.86 -6.11 10.84
CA THR A 42 0.90 -5.50 12.17
C THR A 42 -0.28 -4.56 12.39
N SER A 43 -0.57 -3.71 11.40
CA SER A 43 -1.65 -2.71 11.48
C SER A 43 -3.03 -3.33 11.34
N ARG A 44 -3.21 -4.28 10.41
CA ARG A 44 -4.54 -4.77 10.00
C ARG A 44 -4.94 -6.08 10.64
N ARG A 45 -3.98 -6.93 11.02
CA ARG A 45 -4.22 -8.28 11.56
C ARG A 45 -5.29 -9.05 10.78
N PRO A 46 -5.11 -9.24 9.45
CA PRO A 46 -6.11 -9.85 8.60
C PRO A 46 -6.44 -11.28 9.04
N SER A 47 -7.67 -11.72 8.80
CA SER A 47 -8.10 -13.09 9.07
C SER A 47 -7.41 -14.09 8.12
N SER A 48 -7.25 -15.32 8.59
CA SER A 48 -6.77 -16.41 7.76
C SER A 48 -7.69 -16.62 6.54
N GLY A 49 -7.10 -16.87 5.38
CA GLY A 49 -7.79 -16.98 4.10
C GLY A 49 -7.97 -15.66 3.36
N CYS A 50 -7.62 -14.51 3.97
CA CYS A 50 -7.66 -13.21 3.30
C CYS A 50 -6.78 -13.22 2.04
N ILE A 51 -7.32 -12.66 0.95
CA ILE A 51 -6.63 -12.63 -0.34
C ILE A 51 -5.66 -11.46 -0.36
N HIS A 52 -4.38 -11.77 -0.58
CA HIS A 52 -3.36 -10.77 -0.87
C HIS A 52 -3.10 -10.77 -2.39
N HIS A 53 -3.56 -9.72 -3.06
CA HIS A 53 -3.43 -9.58 -4.51
C HIS A 53 -2.27 -8.67 -4.89
N THR A 54 -1.42 -9.11 -5.81
CA THR A 54 -0.29 -8.32 -6.34
C THR A 54 -0.27 -8.35 -7.86
N ASP A 55 0.51 -7.44 -8.45
CA ASP A 55 0.94 -7.59 -9.83
C ASP A 55 1.92 -8.77 -10.00
N ARG A 56 2.46 -8.93 -11.22
CA ARG A 56 3.41 -10.00 -11.56
C ARG A 56 4.89 -9.65 -11.28
N GLY A 57 5.17 -8.70 -10.41
CA GLY A 57 6.53 -8.33 -10.03
C GLY A 57 7.32 -9.52 -9.47
N CYS A 58 8.60 -9.64 -9.84
CA CYS A 58 9.45 -10.76 -9.42
C CYS A 58 9.65 -10.82 -7.90
N GLN A 59 9.56 -9.67 -7.22
CA GLN A 59 9.59 -9.56 -5.76
C GLN A 59 8.43 -10.34 -5.12
N TYR A 60 7.21 -10.17 -5.64
CA TYR A 60 5.99 -10.82 -5.16
C TYR A 60 5.88 -12.28 -5.62
N ALA A 61 6.47 -12.61 -6.77
CA ALA A 61 6.56 -13.99 -7.27
C ALA A 61 7.59 -14.85 -6.52
N SER A 62 8.51 -14.23 -5.78
CA SER A 62 9.61 -14.93 -5.11
C SER A 62 9.10 -15.95 -4.08
N GLU A 63 9.82 -17.07 -3.96
CA GLU A 63 9.49 -18.12 -3.00
C GLU A 63 9.42 -17.59 -1.56
N THR A 64 10.37 -16.74 -1.18
CA THR A 64 10.41 -16.11 0.15
C THR A 64 9.15 -15.29 0.43
N TYR A 65 8.65 -14.55 -0.55
CA TYR A 65 7.41 -13.77 -0.38
C TYR A 65 6.19 -14.68 -0.25
N ARG A 66 6.09 -15.71 -1.09
CA ARG A 66 5.01 -16.69 -1.04
C ARG A 66 4.94 -17.43 0.30
N ARG A 67 6.08 -17.87 0.82
CA ARG A 67 6.18 -18.51 2.15
C ARG A 67 5.74 -17.57 3.27
N ALA A 68 6.05 -16.27 3.16
CA ALA A 68 5.60 -15.28 4.14
C ALA A 68 4.07 -15.09 4.13
N LEU A 69 3.43 -15.14 2.96
CA LEU A 69 1.97 -15.12 2.86
C LEU A 69 1.35 -16.36 3.51
N GLU A 70 1.86 -17.54 3.19
CA GLU A 70 1.40 -18.81 3.76
C GLU A 70 1.55 -18.82 5.29
N ALA A 71 2.69 -18.38 5.82
CA ALA A 71 2.93 -18.28 7.27
C ALA A 71 1.99 -17.29 7.98
N ALA A 72 1.53 -16.26 7.27
CA ALA A 72 0.54 -15.30 7.77
C ALA A 72 -0.92 -15.77 7.56
N GLY A 73 -1.13 -16.97 7.01
CA GLY A 73 -2.47 -17.48 6.68
C GLY A 73 -3.13 -16.76 5.51
N LEU A 74 -2.37 -16.03 4.69
CA LEU A 74 -2.90 -15.28 3.54
C LEU A 74 -2.90 -16.14 2.27
N ARG A 75 -3.90 -15.92 1.41
CA ARG A 75 -3.96 -16.52 0.07
C ARG A 75 -3.39 -15.56 -0.95
N GLY A 76 -2.22 -15.88 -1.49
CA GLY A 76 -1.63 -15.13 -2.61
C GLY A 76 -2.47 -15.22 -3.87
N SER A 77 -2.64 -14.08 -4.55
CA SER A 77 -3.28 -13.96 -5.86
C SER A 77 -2.49 -12.98 -6.71
N MET A 78 -2.33 -13.25 -8.01
CA MET A 78 -1.54 -12.39 -8.90
C MET A 78 -2.31 -12.09 -10.18
N SER A 79 -2.12 -10.89 -10.75
CA SER A 79 -2.77 -10.49 -12.00
C SER A 79 -2.51 -11.48 -13.14
N ALA A 80 -3.53 -11.69 -13.97
CA ALA A 80 -3.38 -12.39 -15.24
C ALA A 80 -2.56 -11.53 -16.22
N ILE A 81 -1.90 -12.19 -17.18
CA ILE A 81 -1.19 -11.49 -18.25
C ILE A 81 -2.22 -10.68 -19.05
N GLY A 82 -2.02 -9.37 -19.19
CA GLY A 82 -2.86 -8.52 -20.04
C GLY A 82 -4.14 -7.95 -19.39
N ASN A 83 -4.32 -8.04 -18.06
CA ASN A 83 -5.46 -7.39 -17.39
C ASN A 83 -5.03 -6.20 -16.50
N PRO A 84 -5.04 -4.97 -17.04
CA PRO A 84 -4.62 -3.75 -16.32
C PRO A 84 -5.56 -3.37 -15.16
N TYR A 85 -6.78 -3.90 -15.10
CA TYR A 85 -7.76 -3.50 -14.08
C TYR A 85 -7.47 -4.07 -12.69
N HIS A 86 -6.66 -5.12 -12.60
CA HIS A 86 -6.40 -5.84 -11.36
C HIS A 86 -5.58 -5.05 -10.35
N ASN A 87 -4.77 -4.08 -10.79
CA ASN A 87 -3.95 -3.22 -9.91
C ASN A 87 -4.40 -1.75 -9.88
N ALA A 88 -5.58 -1.44 -10.43
CA ALA A 88 -6.03 -0.07 -10.63
C ALA A 88 -6.10 0.75 -9.32
N GLN A 89 -6.36 0.10 -8.18
CA GLN A 89 -6.40 0.76 -6.87
C GLN A 89 -5.01 1.27 -6.45
N ALA A 90 -3.98 0.42 -6.60
CA ALA A 90 -2.61 0.81 -6.29
C ALA A 90 -2.08 1.85 -7.27
N GLU A 91 -2.40 1.74 -8.56
CA GLU A 91 -2.04 2.75 -9.57
C GLU A 91 -2.67 4.11 -9.25
N SER A 92 -3.94 4.12 -8.83
CA SER A 92 -4.64 5.34 -8.41
C SER A 92 -4.00 5.99 -7.18
N PHE A 93 -3.60 5.19 -6.19
CA PHE A 93 -2.82 5.67 -5.05
C PHE A 93 -1.48 6.25 -5.49
N MET A 94 -0.70 5.53 -6.31
CA MET A 94 0.62 5.99 -6.77
C MET A 94 0.54 7.29 -7.57
N LYS A 95 -0.52 7.47 -8.37
CA LYS A 95 -0.80 8.74 -9.06
C LYS A 95 -1.09 9.86 -8.06
N THR A 96 -1.94 9.60 -7.07
CA THR A 96 -2.30 10.57 -6.01
C THR A 96 -1.05 11.01 -5.25
N LEU A 97 -0.27 10.06 -4.75
CA LEU A 97 0.97 10.32 -4.02
C LEU A 97 1.93 11.19 -4.85
N LYS A 98 2.11 10.87 -6.14
CA LYS A 98 3.01 11.65 -6.99
C LYS A 98 2.56 13.10 -7.14
N VAL A 99 1.28 13.30 -7.45
CA VAL A 99 0.72 14.62 -7.76
C VAL A 99 0.63 15.50 -6.51
N GLU A 100 0.18 14.93 -5.39
CA GLU A 100 -0.18 15.71 -4.21
C GLU A 100 0.96 15.84 -3.19
N ASP A 101 1.99 14.99 -3.28
CA ASP A 101 3.11 15.00 -2.35
C ASP A 101 4.45 15.06 -3.10
N VAL A 102 4.81 14.04 -3.89
CA VAL A 102 6.17 13.92 -4.45
C VAL A 102 6.55 15.11 -5.35
N TYR A 103 5.65 15.58 -6.20
CA TYR A 103 5.94 16.68 -7.13
C TYR A 103 5.98 18.06 -6.45
N VAL A 104 5.39 18.19 -5.25
CA VAL A 104 5.29 19.48 -4.54
C VAL A 104 6.21 19.56 -3.31
N ALA A 105 6.53 18.42 -2.68
CA ALA A 105 7.25 18.37 -1.41
C ALA A 105 8.77 18.57 -1.54
N GLY A 106 9.33 18.44 -2.75
CA GLY A 106 10.76 18.68 -3.03
C GLY A 106 11.69 17.74 -2.26
N TYR A 107 11.56 16.42 -2.47
CA TYR A 107 12.40 15.44 -1.76
C TYR A 107 13.89 15.50 -2.16
N ASP A 108 14.73 15.91 -1.20
CA ASP A 108 16.16 16.09 -1.40
C ASP A 108 16.99 14.85 -1.07
N SER A 109 16.58 14.08 -0.05
CA SER A 109 17.27 12.90 0.44
C SER A 109 16.31 11.77 0.85
N PHE A 110 16.84 10.54 0.95
CA PHE A 110 16.07 9.39 1.45
C PHE A 110 15.52 9.64 2.87
N ALA A 111 16.24 10.39 3.70
CA ALA A 111 15.80 10.73 5.05
C ALA A 111 14.54 11.61 5.00
N ASP A 112 14.48 12.58 4.09
CA ASP A 112 13.31 13.44 3.92
C ASP A 112 12.08 12.64 3.52
N VAL A 113 12.24 11.64 2.63
CA VAL A 113 11.15 10.74 2.25
C VAL A 113 10.71 9.89 3.43
N ALA A 114 11.66 9.32 4.19
CA ALA A 114 11.36 8.50 5.35
C ALA A 114 10.62 9.27 6.45
N GLU A 115 10.88 10.57 6.59
CA GLU A 115 10.22 11.44 7.55
C GLU A 115 8.83 11.89 7.09
N ARG A 116 8.69 12.37 5.84
CA ARG A 116 7.46 13.05 5.39
C ARG A 116 6.43 12.10 4.79
N LEU A 117 6.84 11.02 4.13
CA LEU A 117 5.91 10.10 3.49
C LEU A 117 4.90 9.47 4.47
N PRO A 118 5.30 9.02 5.69
CA PRO A 118 4.35 8.55 6.71
C PRO A 118 3.26 9.57 6.99
N ARG A 119 3.63 10.85 7.09
CA ARG A 119 2.69 11.94 7.35
C ARG A 119 1.68 12.09 6.23
N PHE A 120 2.13 12.04 4.97
CA PHE A 120 1.22 12.07 3.83
C PHE A 120 0.25 10.88 3.86
N ILE A 121 0.75 9.67 4.09
CA ILE A 121 -0.07 8.46 4.10
C ILE A 121 -1.13 8.52 5.21
N GLU A 122 -0.72 8.78 6.45
CA GLU A 122 -1.63 8.72 7.59
C GLU A 122 -2.49 9.98 7.70
N GLU A 123 -1.87 11.16 7.81
CA GLU A 123 -2.61 12.38 8.14
C GLU A 123 -3.36 13.00 6.97
N ILE A 124 -2.96 12.69 5.73
CA ILE A 124 -3.55 13.27 4.53
C ILE A 124 -4.37 12.24 3.77
N TYR A 125 -3.75 11.17 3.27
CA TYR A 125 -4.43 10.18 2.43
C TYR A 125 -5.47 9.37 3.23
N ASN A 126 -5.08 8.76 4.34
CA ASN A 126 -5.99 7.92 5.13
C ASN A 126 -7.04 8.76 5.88
N SER A 127 -6.63 9.86 6.54
CA SER A 127 -7.52 10.61 7.43
C SER A 127 -8.30 11.76 6.80
N LYS A 128 -7.87 12.35 5.68
CA LYS A 128 -8.45 13.62 5.16
C LYS A 128 -8.87 13.59 3.69
N ARG A 129 -8.26 12.74 2.87
CA ARG A 129 -8.55 12.68 1.44
C ARG A 129 -9.90 12.05 1.18
N LEU A 130 -10.77 12.73 0.42
CA LEU A 130 -12.04 12.18 -0.01
C LEU A 130 -11.89 11.30 -1.25
N HIS A 131 -12.54 10.14 -1.24
CA HIS A 131 -12.57 9.23 -2.38
C HIS A 131 -13.98 9.12 -2.95
N SER A 132 -14.13 9.42 -4.25
CA SER A 132 -15.42 9.26 -4.95
C SER A 132 -15.95 7.82 -4.87
N ALA A 133 -15.06 6.83 -4.94
CA ALA A 133 -15.40 5.41 -4.78
C ALA A 133 -15.95 5.04 -3.39
N LEU A 134 -15.72 5.89 -2.38
CA LEU A 134 -16.22 5.71 -1.00
C LEU A 134 -17.43 6.62 -0.69
N GLY A 135 -18.02 7.23 -1.72
CA GLY A 135 -19.10 8.20 -1.56
C GLY A 135 -18.62 9.53 -1.00
N TYR A 136 -17.44 10.00 -1.44
CA TYR A 136 -16.79 11.23 -0.96
C TYR A 136 -16.53 11.23 0.55
N ARG A 137 -15.98 10.12 1.05
CA ARG A 137 -15.50 9.96 2.42
C ARG A 137 -14.02 9.62 2.43
N THR A 138 -13.38 9.82 3.57
CA THR A 138 -12.02 9.35 3.78
C THR A 138 -11.99 7.84 4.02
N PRO A 139 -10.86 7.16 3.76
CA PRO A 139 -10.70 5.74 4.08
C PRO A 139 -11.07 5.44 5.55
N GLU A 140 -10.66 6.29 6.49
CA GLU A 140 -10.95 6.08 7.91
C GLU A 140 -12.42 6.29 8.27
N GLU A 141 -13.04 7.35 7.76
CA GLU A 141 -14.48 7.58 7.96
C GLU A 141 -15.31 6.41 7.41
N PHE A 142 -14.90 5.89 6.24
CA PHE A 142 -15.55 4.74 5.63
C PHE A 142 -15.44 3.48 6.50
N GLU A 143 -14.26 3.20 7.07
CA GLU A 143 -14.07 2.07 7.99
C GLU A 143 -14.91 2.20 9.26
N ILE A 144 -14.97 3.40 9.86
CA ILE A 144 -15.78 3.65 11.06
C ILE A 144 -17.26 3.36 10.78
N GLN A 145 -17.78 3.85 9.66
CA GLN A 145 -19.18 3.60 9.27
C GLN A 145 -19.46 2.14 8.96
N LEU A 146 -18.51 1.44 8.33
CA LEU A 146 -18.65 0.02 8.04
C LEU A 146 -18.71 -0.80 9.34
N ALA A 147 -17.86 -0.47 10.32
CA ALA A 147 -17.86 -1.12 11.63
C ALA A 147 -19.17 -0.86 12.40
N GLN A 148 -19.71 0.35 12.35
CA GLN A 148 -20.99 0.69 12.98
C GLN A 148 -22.18 -0.06 12.38
N LYS A 149 -22.13 -0.39 11.08
CA LYS A 149 -23.19 -1.16 10.40
C LYS A 149 -23.09 -2.67 10.63
N ALA A 150 -21.91 -3.15 11.03
CA ALA A 150 -21.63 -4.56 11.29
C ALA A 150 -21.84 -4.95 12.77
N ALA A 151 -21.97 -3.95 13.66
CA ALA A 151 -22.33 -4.09 15.07
C ALA A 151 -23.85 -4.14 15.24
#